data_AF-A0A1I8PUC9-F1
#
_entry.id   AF-A0A1I8PUC9-F1
#
_cell.length_a   1.000
_cell.length_b   1.000
_cell.length_c   1.000
_cell.angle_alpha   90.00
_cell.angle_beta   90.00
_cell.angle_gamma   90.00
#
_symmetry.space_group_name_H-M   'P 1'
#
loop_
_entity.id
_entity.type
_entity.pdbx_description
1 polymer ?
#
loop_
_entity_poly.entity_id
_entity_poly.type
_entity_poly.pdbx_seq_one_letter_code
_entity_poly.pdbx_strand_id
1 'polypeptide(L)'
;MAGEVIVDALPYIDQGYDDPGVRESALAMVEEECRRYRPTKNYLEHLAPLSTSTFETKLMAQEFERIQNRVPMETLSMKRYELPPPSGSRLSEVSAWEESIDNSKAQLEHQWVRAMNLELMLDYGIEAWKAYLEVFVALQAKAQVQLQELKKEIQDVNWQRKQAQTKAGEKLRSLEANWVLLVSKNYEIEQQCVELEKQIYDIRQKIEQETKEMQGDDDKMEQDFPENGINSENSNSTAEDKPQDDIEQQLEPSED
;
A
#
# COMPACT_ATOMS: atom_id res chain seq x y z
N MET A 1 -13.08 11.39 -14.97
CA MET A 1 -12.67 10.48 -13.89
C MET A 1 -11.70 9.50 -14.53
N ALA A 2 -10.41 9.60 -14.24
CA ALA A 2 -9.46 8.56 -14.66
C ALA A 2 -9.93 7.27 -13.98
N GLY A 3 -10.17 6.21 -14.76
CA GLY A 3 -10.65 4.94 -14.22
C GLY A 3 -9.78 4.52 -13.04
N GLU A 4 -10.41 4.12 -11.94
CA GLU A 4 -9.70 3.56 -10.80
C GLU A 4 -8.81 2.43 -11.32
N VAL A 5 -7.51 2.69 -11.38
CA VAL A 5 -6.53 1.65 -11.61
C VAL A 5 -6.56 0.82 -10.33
N ILE A 6 -7.30 -0.28 -10.36
CA ILE A 6 -7.30 -1.26 -9.28
C ILE A 6 -5.90 -1.85 -9.25
N VAL A 7 -5.07 -1.35 -8.34
CA VAL A 7 -3.74 -1.89 -8.08
C VAL A 7 -3.95 -3.17 -7.29
N ASP A 8 -3.84 -4.31 -7.96
CA ASP A 8 -3.94 -5.62 -7.33
C ASP A 8 -2.57 -6.07 -6.83
N ALA A 9 -2.48 -6.35 -5.54
CA ALA A 9 -1.33 -6.95 -4.89
C ALA A 9 -1.87 -7.88 -3.79
N LEU A 10 -1.32 -9.10 -3.69
CA LEU A 10 -1.87 -10.15 -2.83
C LEU A 10 -0.91 -10.53 -1.68
N PRO A 11 -0.72 -9.68 -0.64
CA PRO A 11 0.21 -9.94 0.45
C PRO A 11 0.09 -11.29 1.18
N TYR A 12 -1.10 -11.92 1.20
CA TYR A 12 -1.27 -13.24 1.83
C TYR A 12 -0.84 -14.42 0.93
N ILE A 13 -0.63 -14.19 -0.36
CA ILE A 13 -0.22 -15.19 -1.36
C ILE A 13 1.22 -14.95 -1.81
N ASP A 14 1.59 -13.70 -2.06
CA ASP A 14 2.92 -13.29 -2.50
C ASP A 14 3.89 -13.31 -1.31
N GLN A 15 4.53 -14.44 -0.99
CA GLN A 15 5.40 -14.55 0.20
C GLN A 15 6.85 -14.08 -0.05
N GLY A 16 7.26 -13.88 -1.30
CA GLY A 16 8.65 -13.56 -1.67
C GLY A 16 9.08 -12.10 -1.47
N TYR A 17 8.20 -11.20 -1.03
CA TYR A 17 8.58 -9.79 -0.83
C TYR A 17 9.48 -9.56 0.40
N ASP A 18 9.49 -10.50 1.34
CA ASP A 18 10.36 -10.45 2.52
C ASP A 18 11.74 -11.08 2.27
N ASP A 19 11.98 -11.61 1.06
CA ASP A 19 13.28 -12.15 0.70
C ASP A 19 14.35 -11.03 0.71
N PRO A 20 15.57 -11.32 1.23
CA PRO A 20 16.64 -10.34 1.29
C PRO A 20 16.92 -9.69 -0.07
N GLY A 21 16.98 -8.36 -0.11
CA GLY A 21 17.28 -7.59 -1.32
C GLY A 21 16.07 -7.26 -2.22
N VAL A 22 14.91 -7.92 -2.07
CA VAL A 22 13.72 -7.62 -2.89
C VAL A 22 13.18 -6.22 -2.58
N ARG A 23 13.04 -5.89 -1.30
CA ARG A 23 12.60 -4.56 -0.84
C ARG A 23 13.58 -3.46 -1.26
N GLU A 24 14.88 -3.72 -1.16
CA GLU A 24 15.94 -2.77 -1.53
C GLU A 24 15.94 -2.51 -3.03
N SER A 25 15.79 -3.55 -3.84
CA SER A 25 15.66 -3.47 -5.30
C SER A 25 14.41 -2.67 -5.70
N ALA A 26 13.26 -2.96 -5.09
CA ALA A 26 12.02 -2.22 -5.34
C ALA A 26 12.15 -0.73 -4.97
N LEU A 27 12.76 -0.42 -3.82
CA LEU A 27 13.01 0.96 -3.41
C LEU A 27 13.97 1.69 -4.36
N ALA A 28 15.02 1.02 -4.84
CA ALA A 28 15.95 1.59 -5.81
C ALA A 28 15.25 1.93 -7.15
N MET A 29 14.36 1.06 -7.64
CA MET A 29 13.55 1.34 -8.83
C MET A 29 12.60 2.52 -8.61
N VAL A 30 11.96 2.61 -7.43
CA VAL A 30 11.10 3.75 -7.07
C VAL A 30 11.91 5.05 -7.03
N GLU A 31 13.13 5.02 -6.47
CA GLU A 31 14.01 6.18 -6.42
C GLU A 31 14.47 6.63 -7.81
N GLU A 32 14.80 5.70 -8.71
CA GLU A 32 15.15 6.00 -10.10
C GLU A 32 13.99 6.70 -10.83
N GLU A 33 12.76 6.20 -10.67
CA GLU A 33 11.57 6.84 -11.22
C GLU A 33 11.30 8.21 -10.59
N CYS A 34 11.45 8.36 -9.27
CA CYS A 34 11.33 9.65 -8.59
C CYS A 34 12.39 10.66 -9.04
N ARG A 35 13.59 10.20 -9.43
CA ARG A 35 14.65 11.04 -9.99
C ARG A 35 14.29 11.53 -11.39
N ARG A 36 13.69 10.68 -12.21
CA ARG A 36 13.25 10.99 -13.57
C ARG A 36 12.01 11.88 -13.58
N TYR A 37 11.04 11.57 -12.72
CA TYR A 37 9.80 12.31 -12.54
C TYR A 37 9.71 12.83 -11.12
N ARG A 38 10.21 14.04 -10.90
CA ARG A 38 10.04 14.72 -9.62
C ARG A 38 8.54 14.92 -9.36
N PRO A 39 7.99 14.44 -8.23
CA PRO A 39 6.60 14.68 -7.89
C PRO A 39 6.31 16.19 -7.88
N THR A 40 5.44 16.65 -8.76
CA THR A 40 5.08 18.07 -8.91
C THR A 40 3.80 18.44 -8.18
N LYS A 41 2.90 17.46 -7.98
CA LYS A 41 1.68 17.63 -7.21
C LYS A 41 1.92 17.23 -5.77
N ASN A 42 1.59 18.12 -4.84
CA ASN A 42 1.58 17.76 -3.44
C ASN A 42 0.31 16.94 -3.17
N TYR A 43 0.49 15.66 -2.80
CA TYR A 43 -0.60 14.74 -2.52
C TYR A 43 -1.49 15.20 -1.35
N LEU A 44 -1.05 16.20 -0.57
CA LEU A 44 -1.78 16.83 0.53
C LEU A 44 -2.50 18.12 0.12
N GLU A 45 -2.52 18.52 -1.16
CA GLU A 45 -3.20 19.75 -1.62
C GLU A 45 -4.70 19.77 -1.33
N HIS A 46 -5.33 18.60 -1.26
CA HIS A 46 -6.74 18.45 -0.94
C HIS A 46 -7.04 18.70 0.55
N LEU A 47 -6.01 18.70 1.40
CA LEU A 47 -6.14 18.99 2.83
C LEU A 47 -5.92 20.47 3.06
N ALA A 48 -6.72 21.03 3.97
CA ALA A 48 -6.47 22.39 4.44
C ALA A 48 -5.05 22.48 5.03
N PRO A 49 -4.33 23.60 4.80
CA PRO A 49 -3.02 23.79 5.39
C PRO A 49 -3.12 23.67 6.91
N LEU A 50 -2.18 22.93 7.51
CA LEU A 50 -2.17 22.69 8.94
C LEU A 50 -2.04 24.02 9.68
N SER A 51 -3.07 24.43 10.40
CA SER A 51 -3.00 25.61 11.25
C SER A 51 -2.34 25.24 12.57
N THR A 52 -1.05 25.50 12.66
CA THR A 52 -0.26 25.30 13.89
C THR A 52 -0.75 26.20 15.03
N SER A 53 -1.41 27.31 14.70
CA SER A 53 -1.89 28.30 15.65
C SER A 53 -3.37 28.20 16.04
N THR A 54 -4.13 27.22 15.51
CA THR A 54 -5.59 27.12 15.79
C THR A 54 -5.87 26.97 17.28
N PHE A 55 -5.01 26.27 18.01
CA PHE A 55 -5.15 26.02 19.45
C PHE A 55 -4.18 26.86 20.30
N GLU A 56 -3.50 27.84 19.69
CA GLU A 56 -2.61 28.73 20.43
C GLU A 56 -3.43 29.67 21.31
N THR A 57 -3.25 29.51 22.62
CA THR A 57 -3.77 30.49 23.58
C THR A 57 -2.85 31.70 23.64
N LYS A 58 -3.35 32.85 24.09
CA LYS A 58 -2.54 34.07 24.27
C LYS A 58 -1.30 33.82 25.15
N LEU A 59 -1.41 32.96 26.15
CA LEU A 59 -0.31 32.56 27.03
C LEU A 59 0.76 31.77 26.26
N MET A 60 0.33 30.81 25.43
CA MET A 60 1.25 30.02 24.60
C MET A 60 2.00 30.90 23.60
N ALA A 61 1.32 31.86 22.97
CA ALA A 61 1.95 32.81 22.06
C ALA A 61 3.06 33.63 22.76
N GLN A 62 2.80 34.12 23.97
CA GLN A 62 3.80 34.84 24.78
C GLN A 62 4.99 33.95 25.17
N GLU A 63 4.74 32.70 25.55
CA GLU A 63 5.81 31.75 25.87
C GLU A 63 6.64 31.37 24.63
N PHE A 64 6.00 31.21 23.47
CA PHE A 64 6.70 30.97 22.22
C PHE A 64 7.57 32.16 21.82
N GLU A 65 7.09 33.39 21.99
CA GLU A 65 7.87 34.61 21.78
C GLU A 65 9.07 34.68 22.74
N ARG A 66 8.86 34.35 24.03
CA ARG A 66 9.95 34.28 25.03
C ARG A 66 11.02 33.28 24.62
N ILE A 67 10.61 32.07 24.20
CA ILE A 67 11.52 31.00 23.75
C ILE A 67 12.25 31.41 22.46
N GLN A 68 11.54 32.01 21.50
CA GLN A 68 12.13 32.51 20.26
C GLN A 68 13.21 33.56 20.52
N ASN A 69 12.97 34.44 21.50
CA ASN A 69 13.92 35.45 21.96
C ASN A 69 14.99 34.89 22.92
N ARG A 70 14.96 33.58 23.21
CA ARG A 70 15.89 32.88 24.12
C ARG A 70 15.97 33.50 25.51
N VAL A 71 14.88 34.13 25.96
CA VAL A 71 14.79 34.71 27.30
C VAL A 71 14.54 33.57 28.29
N PRO A 72 15.41 33.34 29.29
CA PRO A 72 15.17 32.33 30.32
C PRO A 72 13.85 32.59 31.06
N MET A 73 13.19 31.53 31.51
CA MET A 73 11.97 31.65 32.31
C MET A 73 12.29 32.34 33.64
N GLU A 74 11.42 33.23 34.08
CA GLU A 74 11.54 33.84 35.40
C GLU A 74 11.43 32.76 36.48
N THR A 75 12.36 32.76 37.42
CA THR A 75 12.34 31.77 38.51
C THR A 75 11.25 32.12 39.50
N LEU A 76 10.55 31.09 40.01
CA LEU A 76 9.56 31.29 41.05
C LEU A 76 10.25 31.79 42.33
N SER A 77 9.88 32.98 42.80
CA SER A 77 10.39 33.51 44.07
C SER A 77 9.78 32.75 45.25
N MET A 78 10.61 32.01 45.98
CA MET A 78 10.20 31.33 47.22
C MET A 78 10.21 32.26 48.44
N LYS A 79 10.71 33.50 48.31
CA LYS A 79 10.82 34.47 49.41
C LYS A 79 9.47 34.77 50.08
N ARG A 80 8.36 34.63 49.34
CA ARG A 80 6.99 34.79 49.84
C ARG A 80 6.62 33.74 50.89
N TYR A 81 7.19 32.54 50.80
CA TYR A 81 6.88 31.42 51.72
C TYR A 81 7.85 31.35 52.90
N GLU A 82 8.87 32.19 52.87
CA GLU A 82 9.85 32.34 53.94
C GLU A 82 9.50 33.57 54.77
N LEU A 83 10.02 33.63 56.00
CA LEU A 83 9.92 34.79 56.89
C LEU A 83 11.29 35.46 57.04
N PRO A 84 11.91 35.95 55.95
CA PRO A 84 13.22 36.58 56.06
C PRO A 84 13.09 37.93 56.78
N PRO A 85 14.04 38.27 57.68
CA PRO A 85 14.15 39.64 58.16
C PRO A 85 14.54 40.57 56.99
N PRO A 86 14.36 41.90 57.15
CA PRO A 86 14.87 42.87 56.19
C PRO A 86 16.35 42.65 55.91
N SER A 87 16.81 42.89 54.68
CA SER A 87 18.22 42.75 54.34
C SER A 87 19.09 43.63 55.24
N GLY A 88 20.30 43.19 55.59
CA GLY A 88 21.17 43.90 56.54
C GLY A 88 21.43 45.38 56.19
N SER A 89 21.36 45.73 54.91
CA SER A 89 21.46 47.11 54.39
C SER A 89 20.21 47.98 54.58
N ARG A 90 19.04 47.38 54.85
CA ARG A 90 17.72 48.04 54.96
C ARG A 90 17.14 47.99 56.39
N LEU A 91 17.93 47.58 57.38
CA LEU A 91 17.48 47.46 58.77
C LEU A 91 17.01 48.79 59.38
N SER A 92 17.54 49.92 58.90
CA SER A 92 17.13 51.27 59.33
C SER A 92 15.89 51.81 58.61
N GLU A 93 15.46 51.15 57.53
CA GLU A 93 14.32 51.57 56.72
C GLU A 93 13.03 50.99 57.32
N VAL A 94 12.13 51.86 57.79
CA VAL A 94 10.83 51.45 58.34
C VAL A 94 10.00 50.67 57.31
N SER A 95 10.05 51.08 56.04
CA SER A 95 9.33 50.42 54.94
C SER A 95 9.75 48.96 54.72
N ALA A 96 11.03 48.63 54.96
CA ALA A 96 11.51 47.25 54.80
C ALA A 96 10.99 46.35 55.93
N TRP A 97 10.80 46.90 57.14
CA TRP A 97 10.14 46.19 58.23
C TRP A 97 8.64 46.02 58.01
N GLU A 98 7.97 47.04 57.46
CA GLU A 98 6.56 46.94 57.05
C GLU A 98 6.35 45.81 56.03
N GLU A 99 7.21 45.70 55.02
CA GLU A 99 7.18 44.62 54.03
C GLU A 99 7.34 43.22 54.67
N SER A 100 8.32 43.05 55.56
CA SER A 100 8.50 41.80 56.31
C SER A 100 7.31 41.46 57.22
N ILE A 101 6.71 42.47 57.86
CA ILE A 101 5.52 42.31 58.71
C ILE A 101 4.31 41.89 57.87
N ASP A 102 4.09 42.52 56.72
CA ASP A 102 2.97 42.21 55.85
C ASP A 102 3.11 40.81 55.23
N ASN A 103 4.32 40.40 54.84
CA ASN A 103 4.60 39.02 54.45
C ASN A 103 4.31 38.04 55.60
N SER A 104 4.65 38.40 56.85
CA SER A 104 4.35 37.58 58.02
C SER A 104 2.86 37.42 58.29
N LYS A 105 2.08 38.51 58.15
CA LYS A 105 0.61 38.46 58.25
C LYS A 105 0.01 37.58 57.16
N ALA A 106 0.45 37.76 55.91
CA ALA A 106 -0.01 36.94 54.80
C ALA A 106 0.27 35.44 55.03
N GLN A 107 1.46 35.12 55.56
CA GLN A 107 1.82 33.74 55.86
C GLN A 107 0.97 33.14 56.98
N LEU A 108 0.63 33.91 58.02
CA LEU A 108 -0.28 33.46 59.09
C LEU A 108 -1.65 33.07 58.52
N GLU A 109 -2.22 33.93 57.67
CA GLU A 109 -3.50 33.65 57.00
C GLU A 109 -3.41 32.42 56.10
N HIS A 110 -2.30 32.25 55.35
CA HIS A 110 -2.07 31.05 54.55
C HIS A 110 -1.99 29.77 55.40
N GLN A 111 -1.37 29.82 56.59
CA GLN A 111 -1.35 28.66 57.50
C GLN A 111 -2.74 28.35 58.04
N TRP A 112 -3.55 29.37 58.34
CA TRP A 112 -4.93 29.17 58.77
C TRP A 112 -5.78 28.50 57.67
N VAL A 113 -5.71 29.01 56.44
CA VAL A 113 -6.39 28.40 55.28
C VAL A 113 -5.88 26.97 55.04
N ARG A 114 -4.57 26.74 55.18
CA ARG A 114 -3.99 25.40 55.05
C ARG A 114 -4.55 24.44 56.10
N ALA A 115 -4.67 24.87 57.36
CA ALA A 115 -5.26 24.06 58.41
C ALA A 115 -6.71 23.69 58.06
N MET A 116 -7.52 24.66 57.66
CA MET A 116 -8.91 24.44 57.22
C MET A 116 -9.00 23.46 56.03
N ASN A 117 -8.13 23.62 55.03
CA ASN A 117 -8.09 22.70 53.87
C ASN A 117 -7.66 21.29 54.26
N LEU A 118 -6.76 21.15 55.24
CA LEU A 118 -6.34 19.84 55.75
C LEU A 118 -7.46 19.18 56.56
N GLU A 119 -8.20 19.94 57.37
CA GLU A 119 -9.41 19.44 58.05
C GLU A 119 -10.43 18.92 57.04
N LEU A 120 -10.72 19.69 55.98
CA LEU A 120 -11.61 19.25 54.90
C LEU A 120 -11.09 17.98 54.20
N MET A 121 -9.78 17.88 53.98
CA MET A 121 -9.17 16.70 53.38
C MET A 121 -9.24 15.47 54.30
N LEU A 122 -9.10 15.65 55.62
CA LEU A 122 -9.23 14.56 56.59
C LEU A 122 -10.67 14.02 56.60
N ASP A 123 -11.66 14.91 56.49
CA ASP A 123 -13.08 14.55 56.52
C ASP A 123 -13.53 13.86 55.22
N TYR A 124 -13.13 14.38 54.05
CA TYR A 124 -13.69 13.96 52.76
C TYR A 124 -12.69 13.30 51.80
N GLY A 125 -11.39 13.37 52.08
CA GLY A 125 -10.35 12.99 51.13
C GLY A 125 -10.40 11.52 50.74
N ILE A 126 -10.64 10.62 51.69
CA ILE A 126 -10.70 9.18 51.42
C ILE A 126 -11.90 8.84 50.51
N GLU A 127 -13.08 9.35 50.84
CA GLU A 127 -14.30 9.08 50.07
C GLU A 127 -14.26 9.74 48.68
N ALA A 128 -13.72 10.97 48.58
CA ALA A 128 -13.49 11.62 47.30
C ALA A 128 -12.51 10.84 46.42
N TRP A 129 -11.42 10.30 47.00
CA TRP A 129 -10.49 9.45 46.25
C TRP A 129 -11.22 8.20 45.76
N LYS A 130 -11.90 7.45 46.64
CA LYS A 130 -12.64 6.23 46.24
C LYS A 130 -13.61 6.49 45.07
N ALA A 131 -14.41 7.56 45.14
CA ALA A 131 -15.30 7.94 44.06
C ALA A 131 -14.54 8.25 42.75
N TYR A 132 -13.41 8.95 42.83
CA TYR A 132 -12.53 9.17 41.68
C TYR A 132 -11.98 7.86 41.10
N LEU A 133 -11.60 6.90 41.96
CA LEU A 133 -11.12 5.58 41.52
C LEU A 133 -12.20 4.81 40.76
N GLU A 134 -13.44 4.84 41.24
CA GLU A 134 -14.57 4.19 40.57
C GLU A 134 -14.78 4.73 39.16
N VAL A 135 -14.75 6.06 38.99
CA VAL A 135 -14.83 6.70 37.67
C VAL A 135 -13.64 6.31 36.80
N PHE A 136 -12.43 6.29 37.36
CA PHE A 136 -11.21 5.93 36.64
C PHE A 136 -11.24 4.48 36.14
N VAL A 137 -11.67 3.55 37.00
CA VAL A 137 -11.84 2.13 36.65
C VAL A 137 -12.90 1.96 35.56
N ALA A 138 -14.02 2.68 35.65
CA ALA A 138 -15.05 2.65 34.61
C ALA A 138 -14.55 3.18 33.26
N LEU A 139 -13.75 4.27 33.27
CA LEU A 139 -13.14 4.82 32.07
C LEU A 139 -12.13 3.85 31.45
N GLN A 140 -11.30 3.20 32.28
CA GLN A 140 -10.37 2.18 31.84
C GLN A 140 -11.09 0.99 31.20
N ALA A 141 -12.16 0.49 31.85
CA ALA A 141 -12.95 -0.62 31.32
C ALA A 141 -13.57 -0.25 29.96
N LYS A 142 -14.12 0.96 29.83
CA LYS A 142 -14.65 1.45 28.55
C LYS A 142 -13.58 1.49 27.45
N ALA A 143 -12.39 2.01 27.74
CA ALA A 143 -11.30 2.05 26.77
C ALA A 143 -10.82 0.65 26.37
N GLN A 144 -10.81 -0.31 27.30
CA GLN A 144 -10.47 -1.71 27.01
C GLN A 144 -11.50 -2.38 26.09
N VAL A 145 -12.80 -2.13 26.30
CA VAL A 145 -13.86 -2.64 25.43
C VAL A 145 -13.70 -2.08 24.01
N GLN A 146 -13.50 -0.77 23.86
CA GLN A 146 -13.27 -0.15 22.56
C GLN A 146 -12.05 -0.73 21.83
N LEU A 147 -10.96 -0.99 22.57
CA LEU A 147 -9.78 -1.63 22.01
C LEU A 147 -10.07 -3.06 21.53
N GLN A 148 -10.86 -3.83 22.28
CA GLN A 148 -11.24 -5.19 21.91
C GLN A 148 -12.14 -5.21 20.68
N GLU A 149 -13.11 -4.31 20.60
CA GLU A 149 -13.98 -4.13 19.43
C GLU A 149 -13.16 -3.78 18.19
N LEU A 150 -12.28 -2.79 18.27
CA LEU A 150 -11.42 -2.40 17.15
C LEU A 150 -10.49 -3.55 16.70
N LYS A 151 -9.94 -4.32 17.65
CA LYS A 151 -9.13 -5.50 17.32
C LYS A 151 -9.94 -6.55 16.58
N LYS A 152 -11.19 -6.77 16.98
CA LYS A 152 -12.10 -7.69 16.29
C LYS A 152 -12.40 -7.19 14.87
N GLU A 153 -12.73 -5.92 14.70
CA GLU A 153 -12.97 -5.33 13.37
C GLU A 153 -11.76 -5.47 12.45
N ILE A 154 -10.56 -5.19 12.96
CA ILE A 154 -9.30 -5.41 12.21
C ILE A 154 -9.14 -6.88 11.82
N GLN A 155 -9.42 -7.81 12.74
CA GLN A 155 -9.34 -9.25 12.45
C GLN A 155 -10.37 -9.68 11.40
N ASP A 156 -11.60 -9.19 11.47
CA ASP A 156 -12.67 -9.51 10.52
C ASP A 156 -12.30 -9.04 9.12
N VAL A 157 -11.78 -7.80 9.00
CA VAL A 157 -11.27 -7.26 7.71
C VAL A 157 -10.10 -8.08 7.18
N ASN A 158 -9.13 -8.42 8.04
CA ASN A 158 -7.99 -9.23 7.64
C ASN A 158 -8.40 -10.65 7.23
N TRP A 159 -9.39 -11.24 7.89
CA TRP A 159 -9.94 -12.54 7.54
C TRP A 159 -10.62 -12.49 6.17
N GLN A 160 -11.51 -11.51 5.95
CA GLN A 160 -12.17 -11.31 4.65
C GLN A 160 -11.13 -11.13 3.53
N ARG A 161 -10.11 -10.30 3.76
CA ARG A 161 -9.01 -10.09 2.80
C ARG A 161 -8.27 -11.39 2.52
N LYS A 162 -7.88 -12.14 3.55
CA LYS A 162 -7.19 -13.43 3.40
C LYS A 162 -8.04 -14.43 2.60
N GLN A 163 -9.34 -14.51 2.88
CA GLN A 163 -10.24 -15.41 2.16
C GLN A 163 -10.34 -15.04 0.68
N ALA A 164 -10.54 -13.75 0.37
CA ALA A 164 -10.60 -13.26 -1.00
C ALA A 164 -9.29 -13.55 -1.76
N GLN A 165 -8.14 -13.24 -1.15
CA GLN A 165 -6.83 -13.47 -1.76
C GLN A 165 -6.52 -14.97 -1.93
N THR A 166 -6.92 -15.83 -0.98
CA THR A 166 -6.73 -17.29 -1.11
C THR A 166 -7.51 -17.85 -2.29
N LYS A 167 -8.78 -17.43 -2.44
CA LYS A 167 -9.61 -17.83 -3.58
C LYS A 167 -9.05 -17.33 -4.91
N ALA A 168 -8.59 -16.08 -4.96
CA ALA A 168 -7.93 -15.53 -6.14
C ALA A 168 -6.62 -16.26 -6.46
N GLY A 169 -5.80 -16.55 -5.45
CA GLY A 169 -4.53 -17.27 -5.59
C GLY A 169 -4.69 -18.73 -6.03
N GLU A 170 -5.77 -19.41 -5.64
CA GLU A 170 -6.12 -20.72 -6.21
C GLU A 170 -6.47 -20.62 -7.69
N LYS A 171 -7.24 -19.60 -8.07
CA LYS A 171 -7.57 -19.36 -9.48
C LYS A 171 -6.32 -19.03 -10.30
N LEU A 172 -5.43 -18.18 -9.80
CA LEU A 172 -4.15 -17.88 -10.44
C LEU A 172 -3.31 -19.13 -10.66
N ARG A 173 -3.12 -19.98 -9.64
CA ARG A 173 -2.40 -21.25 -9.78
C ARG A 173 -3.03 -22.16 -10.83
N SER A 174 -4.36 -22.23 -10.90
CA SER A 174 -5.05 -23.04 -11.93
C SER A 174 -4.82 -22.48 -13.34
N LEU A 175 -4.84 -21.15 -13.49
CA LEU A 175 -4.62 -20.49 -14.77
C LEU A 175 -3.17 -20.62 -15.22
N GLU A 176 -2.21 -20.50 -14.30
CA GLU A 176 -0.79 -20.72 -14.56
C GLU A 176 -0.52 -22.15 -15.00
N ALA A 177 -1.07 -23.15 -14.30
CA ALA A 177 -0.95 -24.55 -14.69
C ALA A 177 -1.55 -24.82 -16.08
N ASN A 178 -2.72 -24.26 -16.37
CA ASN A 178 -3.34 -24.36 -17.70
C ASN A 178 -2.49 -23.68 -18.77
N TRP A 179 -1.91 -22.51 -18.47
CA TRP A 179 -1.03 -21.80 -19.37
C TRP A 179 0.23 -22.61 -19.69
N VAL A 180 0.92 -23.15 -18.68
CA VAL A 180 2.08 -24.03 -18.88
C VAL A 180 1.70 -25.23 -19.73
N LEU A 181 0.57 -25.89 -19.42
CA LEU A 181 0.09 -27.04 -20.19
C LEU A 181 -0.16 -26.70 -21.67
N LEU A 182 -0.83 -25.57 -21.94
CA LEU A 182 -1.12 -25.13 -23.30
C LEU A 182 0.16 -24.78 -24.07
N VAL A 183 1.10 -24.08 -23.42
CA VAL A 183 2.39 -23.74 -24.03
C VAL A 183 3.20 -25.00 -24.32
N SER A 184 3.29 -25.95 -23.38
CA SER A 184 3.97 -27.22 -23.58
C SER A 184 3.32 -28.04 -24.69
N LYS A 185 1.98 -28.10 -24.73
CA LYS A 185 1.25 -28.80 -25.79
C LYS A 185 1.47 -28.18 -27.16
N ASN A 186 1.45 -26.85 -27.27
CA ASN A 186 1.74 -26.15 -28.52
C ASN A 186 3.18 -26.43 -28.97
N TYR A 187 4.14 -26.39 -28.04
CA TYR A 187 5.52 -26.74 -28.33
C TYR A 187 5.68 -28.19 -28.82
N GLU A 188 5.00 -29.15 -28.18
CA GLU A 188 4.98 -30.55 -28.63
C GLU A 188 4.39 -30.71 -30.04
N ILE A 189 3.29 -30.00 -30.34
CA ILE A 189 2.67 -30.00 -31.67
C ILE A 189 3.64 -29.43 -32.70
N GLU A 190 4.25 -28.27 -32.44
CA GLU A 190 5.23 -27.66 -33.34
C GLU A 190 6.41 -28.59 -33.60
N GLN A 191 6.91 -29.27 -32.56
CA GLN A 191 7.99 -30.24 -32.70
C GLN A 191 7.60 -31.43 -33.60
N GLN A 192 6.39 -31.98 -33.42
CA GLN A 192 5.89 -33.06 -34.28
C GLN A 192 5.64 -32.59 -35.71
N CYS A 193 5.14 -31.37 -35.92
CA CYS A 193 4.98 -30.77 -37.25
C CYS A 193 6.32 -30.66 -37.98
N VAL A 194 7.37 -30.16 -37.32
CA VAL A 194 8.72 -30.06 -37.91
C VAL A 194 9.28 -31.44 -38.29
N GLU A 195 9.08 -32.44 -37.44
CA GLU A 195 9.53 -33.81 -37.73
C GLU A 195 8.74 -34.43 -38.92
N LEU A 196 7.42 -34.21 -38.98
CA LEU A 196 6.60 -34.64 -40.11
C LEU A 196 6.96 -33.92 -41.41
N GLU A 197 7.23 -32.61 -41.36
CA GLU A 197 7.70 -31.84 -42.52
C GLU A 197 9.02 -32.37 -43.06
N LYS A 198 9.95 -32.72 -42.16
CA LYS A 198 11.22 -33.36 -42.53
C LYS A 198 10.99 -34.73 -43.19
N GLN A 199 10.12 -35.56 -42.63
CA GLN A 199 9.79 -36.87 -43.22
C GLN A 199 9.13 -36.73 -44.60
N ILE A 200 8.21 -35.77 -44.77
CA ILE A 200 7.58 -35.45 -46.06
C ILE A 200 8.63 -34.97 -47.06
N TYR A 201 9.57 -34.13 -46.63
CA TYR A 201 10.68 -33.68 -47.48
C TYR A 201 11.55 -34.85 -47.95
N ASP A 202 11.94 -35.75 -47.04
CA ASP A 202 12.74 -36.94 -47.36
C ASP A 202 12.02 -37.89 -48.32
N ILE A 203 10.71 -38.11 -48.13
CA ILE A 203 9.89 -38.94 -49.04
C ILE A 203 9.78 -38.29 -50.41
N ARG A 204 9.53 -36.97 -50.48
CA ARG A 204 9.48 -36.23 -51.75
C ARG A 204 10.80 -36.32 -52.52
N GLN A 205 11.94 -36.21 -51.82
CA GLN A 205 13.25 -36.40 -52.46
C GLN A 205 13.44 -37.81 -53.03
N LYS A 206 12.99 -38.86 -52.31
CA LYS A 206 13.06 -40.24 -52.81
C LYS A 206 12.17 -40.47 -54.02
N ILE A 207 10.93 -39.99 -53.99
CA ILE A 207 10.02 -40.06 -55.14
C ILE A 207 10.65 -39.33 -56.33
N GLU A 208 11.22 -38.15 -56.12
CA GLU A 208 11.85 -37.39 -57.20
C GLU A 208 13.08 -38.11 -57.79
N GLN A 209 13.87 -38.80 -56.97
CA GLN A 209 14.96 -39.68 -57.42
C GLN A 209 14.42 -40.88 -58.22
N GLU A 210 13.38 -41.57 -57.73
CA GLU A 210 12.76 -42.70 -58.42
C GLU A 210 12.10 -42.29 -59.75
N THR A 211 11.46 -41.11 -59.83
CA THR A 211 10.94 -40.58 -61.10
C THR A 211 12.04 -40.20 -62.09
N LYS A 212 13.19 -39.71 -61.61
CA LYS A 212 14.36 -39.45 -62.47
C LYS A 212 15.02 -40.74 -62.96
N GLU A 213 14.99 -41.81 -62.16
CA GLU A 213 15.44 -43.15 -62.58
C GLU A 213 14.49 -43.79 -63.59
N MET A 214 13.17 -43.64 -63.44
CA MET A 214 12.19 -44.09 -64.44
C MET A 214 12.25 -43.30 -65.75
N GLN A 215 12.44 -41.98 -65.71
CA GLN A 215 12.66 -41.17 -66.92
C GLN A 215 14.01 -41.46 -67.61
N GLY A 216 15.00 -41.98 -66.87
CA GLY A 216 16.25 -42.47 -67.45
C GLY A 216 16.14 -43.82 -68.19
N ASP A 217 15.10 -44.61 -67.93
CA ASP A 217 14.80 -45.87 -68.62
C ASP A 217 13.80 -45.70 -69.77
N ASP A 218 12.90 -44.72 -69.72
CA ASP A 218 11.99 -44.38 -70.84
C ASP A 218 12.71 -43.69 -72.02
N ASP A 219 13.82 -42.98 -71.79
CA ASP A 219 14.65 -42.39 -72.87
C ASP A 219 15.38 -43.45 -73.75
N LYS A 220 15.23 -44.74 -73.46
CA LYS A 220 15.73 -45.85 -74.29
C LYS A 220 14.68 -46.57 -75.12
N MET A 221 13.39 -46.23 -75.02
CA MET A 221 12.30 -46.93 -75.69
C MET A 221 11.34 -46.03 -76.49
N GLU A 222 11.81 -44.94 -77.09
CA GLU A 222 10.98 -44.21 -78.07
C GLU A 222 11.77 -43.71 -79.29
N GLN A 223 12.00 -44.63 -80.25
CA GLN A 223 12.17 -44.32 -81.67
C GLN A 223 11.26 -45.25 -82.48
N ASP A 224 10.04 -44.79 -82.79
CA ASP A 224 9.48 -44.83 -84.16
C ASP A 224 8.13 -44.09 -84.26
N PHE A 225 8.12 -43.08 -85.16
CA PHE A 225 7.14 -42.08 -85.63
C PHE A 225 5.72 -42.56 -86.08
N PRO A 226 4.77 -41.71 -86.59
CA PRO A 226 4.58 -40.23 -86.55
C PRO A 226 3.13 -39.72 -86.25
N GLU A 227 3.02 -38.40 -86.13
CA GLU A 227 1.86 -37.49 -86.06
C GLU A 227 0.73 -37.67 -87.09
N ASN A 228 -0.52 -37.37 -86.68
CA ASN A 228 -1.31 -36.31 -87.34
C ASN A 228 -2.49 -35.81 -86.49
N GLY A 229 -2.64 -34.48 -86.44
CA GLY A 229 -3.52 -33.74 -85.53
C GLY A 229 -4.96 -33.52 -86.00
N ILE A 230 -5.74 -32.87 -85.12
CA ILE A 230 -6.30 -31.51 -85.26
C ILE A 230 -7.22 -31.21 -84.06
N ASN A 231 -6.92 -30.08 -83.38
CA ASN A 231 -7.78 -29.08 -82.69
C ASN A 231 -9.29 -29.36 -82.58
N SER A 232 -10.06 -28.88 -81.60
CA SER A 232 -9.95 -27.98 -80.45
C SER A 232 -11.40 -27.92 -79.93
N GLU A 233 -11.65 -27.93 -78.63
CA GLU A 233 -12.52 -26.91 -78.01
C GLU A 233 -12.54 -27.02 -76.48
N ASN A 234 -12.41 -25.85 -75.88
CA ASN A 234 -12.41 -25.56 -74.46
C ASN A 234 -13.72 -25.96 -73.77
N SER A 235 -13.61 -26.46 -72.54
CA SER A 235 -14.57 -26.14 -71.49
C SER A 235 -13.86 -26.05 -70.14
N ASN A 236 -13.81 -24.82 -69.65
CA ASN A 236 -13.26 -24.39 -68.38
C ASN A 236 -14.28 -24.72 -67.26
N SER A 237 -13.86 -25.37 -66.18
CA SER A 237 -14.60 -25.35 -64.90
C SER A 237 -13.63 -25.41 -63.73
N THR A 238 -13.22 -24.23 -63.30
CA THR A 238 -12.53 -23.96 -62.05
C THR A 238 -13.51 -24.16 -60.89
N ALA A 239 -13.16 -25.02 -59.93
CA ALA A 239 -13.80 -25.08 -58.62
C ALA A 239 -12.71 -24.85 -57.57
N GLU A 240 -12.58 -23.59 -57.15
CA GLU A 240 -11.86 -23.19 -55.94
C GLU A 240 -12.78 -23.42 -54.74
N ASP A 241 -12.38 -24.27 -53.82
CA ASP A 241 -13.04 -24.45 -52.53
C ASP A 241 -12.24 -23.64 -51.49
N LYS A 242 -12.85 -22.57 -50.97
CA LYS A 242 -12.33 -21.80 -49.82
C LYS A 242 -13.01 -22.32 -48.55
N PRO A 243 -12.27 -22.51 -47.44
CA PRO A 243 -12.89 -22.64 -46.13
C PRO A 243 -13.44 -21.29 -45.66
N GLN A 244 -14.65 -21.33 -45.11
CA GLN A 244 -15.41 -20.22 -44.52
C GLN A 244 -14.71 -19.60 -43.30
N ASP A 245 -14.62 -18.27 -43.28
CA ASP A 245 -14.50 -17.46 -42.08
C ASP A 245 -15.87 -17.39 -41.40
N ASP A 246 -16.08 -18.15 -40.32
CA ASP A 246 -17.19 -17.92 -39.39
C ASP A 246 -16.75 -16.88 -38.35
N ILE A 247 -17.19 -15.65 -38.59
CA ILE A 247 -17.29 -14.59 -37.59
C ILE A 247 -18.61 -14.80 -36.85
N GLU A 248 -18.57 -15.43 -35.68
CA GLU A 248 -19.69 -15.41 -34.74
C GLU A 248 -19.50 -14.32 -33.68
N GLN A 249 -20.53 -13.49 -33.60
CA GLN A 249 -20.66 -12.28 -32.81
C GLN A 249 -20.59 -12.56 -31.32
N GLN A 250 -19.83 -11.70 -30.63
CA GLN A 250 -19.87 -11.56 -29.18
C GLN A 250 -21.25 -11.03 -28.75
N LEU A 251 -21.92 -11.81 -27.89
CA LEU A 251 -23.03 -11.39 -27.05
C LEU A 251 -22.51 -10.48 -25.94
N GLU A 252 -23.05 -9.27 -25.85
CA GLU A 252 -22.98 -8.42 -24.65
C GLU A 252 -23.72 -9.09 -23.47
N PRO A 253 -23.26 -8.97 -22.22
CA PRO A 253 -24.06 -9.26 -21.05
C PRO A 253 -24.88 -8.03 -20.65
N SER A 254 -26.19 -8.22 -20.54
CA SER A 254 -27.14 -7.31 -19.91
C SER A 254 -26.83 -7.13 -18.43
N GLU A 255 -26.82 -5.88 -17.98
CA GLU A 255 -26.79 -5.44 -16.59
C GLU A 255 -28.00 -5.98 -15.81
N ASP A 256 -27.72 -6.57 -14.64
CA ASP A 256 -28.53 -6.55 -13.41
C ASP A 256 -27.59 -6.74 -12.21
#